data_AF-A0A5K1DUN5-F1
#
_entry.id   AF-A0A5K1DUN5-F1
#
_cell.length_a   1.000
_cell.length_b   1.000
_cell.length_c   1.000
_cell.angle_alpha   90.00
_cell.angle_beta   90.00
_cell.angle_gamma   90.00
#
_symmetry.space_group_name_H-M   'P 1'
#
loop_
_entity.id
_entity.type
_entity.pdbx_description
1 polymer ?
#
loop_
_entity_poly.entity_id
_entity_poly.type
_entity_poly.pdbx_seq_one_letter_code
_entity_poly.pdbx_strand_id
1 'polypeptide(L)'
;VVGTIGYAAPEYVQTGRLTAKSDVWSYGVVLYELMTGRRSVDKNRPRSEQKLLEWVRPYASDPKRFRIIMDARLEGQYCLKSVQKLIALANRCLMRQPRCRPKMSEVVESLNEIIEIAHIGSQEAADKSLSSVVTGLEKIRSNSKRIFDFKEKLIHMRNKENKGLGVPKKQEGG
;
A
#
# COMPACT_ATOMS: atom_id res chain seq x y z
N VAL A 1 -21.32 30.10 -20.33
CA VAL A 1 -21.20 29.02 -19.33
C VAL A 1 -20.21 29.46 -18.27
N VAL A 2 -20.64 29.49 -17.00
CA VAL A 2 -19.77 29.82 -15.84
C VAL A 2 -19.17 28.51 -15.33
N GLY A 3 -17.87 28.46 -15.08
CA GLY A 3 -17.20 27.26 -14.57
C GLY A 3 -17.74 26.81 -13.21
N THR A 4 -17.60 25.52 -12.90
CA THR A 4 -18.05 24.95 -11.61
C THR A 4 -17.20 25.47 -10.46
N ILE A 5 -17.85 25.97 -9.41
CA ILE A 5 -17.20 26.46 -8.19
C ILE A 5 -16.30 25.35 -7.61
N GLY A 6 -15.04 25.67 -7.34
CA GLY A 6 -14.06 24.74 -6.78
C GLY A 6 -13.06 24.17 -7.80
N TYR A 7 -13.39 24.22 -9.09
CA TYR A 7 -12.54 23.66 -10.17
C TYR A 7 -11.85 24.74 -11.01
N ALA A 8 -12.37 25.96 -10.99
CA ALA A 8 -11.89 27.04 -11.83
C ALA A 8 -10.41 27.38 -11.56
N ALA A 9 -9.60 27.37 -12.62
CA ALA A 9 -8.22 27.83 -12.57
C ALA A 9 -8.16 29.33 -12.23
N PRO A 10 -7.15 29.80 -11.47
CA PRO A 10 -7.08 31.19 -11.01
C PRO A 10 -7.06 32.19 -12.17
N GLU A 11 -6.36 31.88 -13.25
CA GLU A 11 -6.33 32.72 -14.46
C GLU A 11 -7.66 32.71 -15.22
N TYR A 12 -8.42 31.61 -15.17
CA TYR A 12 -9.76 31.57 -15.77
C TYR A 12 -10.72 32.46 -14.97
N VAL A 13 -10.67 32.42 -13.64
CA VAL A 13 -11.46 33.32 -12.78
C VAL A 13 -11.12 34.80 -13.07
N GLN A 14 -9.84 35.10 -13.29
CA GLN A 14 -9.38 36.47 -13.52
C GLN A 14 -9.68 36.98 -14.93
N THR A 15 -9.52 36.15 -15.96
CA THR A 15 -9.54 36.59 -17.37
C THR A 15 -10.76 36.12 -18.16
N GLY A 16 -11.51 35.14 -17.63
CA GLY A 16 -12.59 34.46 -18.34
C GLY A 16 -12.13 33.56 -19.50
N ARG A 17 -10.82 33.41 -19.75
CA ARG A 17 -10.29 32.64 -20.88
C ARG A 17 -10.12 31.18 -20.53
N LEU A 18 -10.87 30.33 -21.24
CA LEU A 18 -10.69 28.88 -21.19
C LEU A 18 -9.51 28.47 -22.05
N THR A 19 -8.68 27.58 -21.51
CA THR A 19 -7.51 27.03 -22.20
C THR A 19 -7.33 25.57 -21.83
N ALA A 20 -6.59 24.81 -22.63
CA ALA A 20 -6.20 23.45 -22.24
C ALA A 20 -5.49 23.40 -20.87
N LYS A 21 -4.79 24.48 -20.47
CA LYS A 21 -4.14 24.54 -19.15
C LYS A 21 -5.12 24.77 -18.00
N SER A 22 -6.25 25.45 -18.22
CA SER A 22 -7.30 25.55 -17.19
C SER A 22 -8.01 24.21 -16.98
N ASP A 23 -8.08 23.37 -18.01
CA ASP A 23 -8.61 22.01 -17.90
C ASP A 23 -7.66 21.13 -17.08
N VAL A 24 -6.34 21.24 -17.31
CA VAL A 24 -5.32 20.54 -16.49
C VAL A 24 -5.42 20.93 -15.01
N TRP A 25 -5.66 22.20 -14.69
CA TRP A 25 -5.89 22.62 -13.31
C TRP A 25 -7.11 21.93 -12.71
N SER A 26 -8.23 21.96 -13.43
CA SER A 26 -9.48 21.33 -12.99
C SER A 26 -9.30 19.84 -12.77
N TYR A 27 -8.52 19.17 -13.62
CA TYR A 27 -8.12 17.78 -13.45
C TYR A 27 -7.30 17.55 -12.19
N GLY A 28 -6.37 18.45 -11.86
CA GLY A 28 -5.63 18.42 -10.60
C GLY A 28 -6.53 18.48 -9.35
N VAL A 29 -7.63 19.25 -9.41
CA VAL A 29 -8.66 19.25 -8.35
C VAL A 29 -9.33 17.89 -8.25
N VAL A 30 -9.74 17.32 -9.39
CA VAL A 30 -10.38 15.99 -9.45
C VAL A 30 -9.45 14.91 -8.90
N LEU A 31 -8.15 14.95 -9.20
CA LEU A 31 -7.19 14.01 -8.61
C LEU A 31 -7.21 14.07 -7.08
N TYR A 32 -7.24 15.27 -6.49
CA TYR A 32 -7.38 15.41 -5.04
C TYR A 32 -8.74 14.95 -4.51
N GLU A 33 -9.84 15.19 -5.22
CA GLU A 33 -11.14 14.66 -4.81
C GLU A 33 -11.15 13.13 -4.78
N LEU A 34 -10.57 12.49 -5.80
CA LEU A 34 -10.46 11.04 -5.89
C LEU A 34 -9.60 10.46 -4.78
N MET A 35 -8.44 11.06 -4.50
CA MET A 35 -7.54 10.59 -3.44
C MET A 35 -8.17 10.73 -2.04
N THR A 36 -8.93 11.80 -1.82
CA THR A 36 -9.40 12.19 -0.47
C THR A 36 -10.83 11.73 -0.17
N GLY A 37 -11.61 11.40 -1.20
CA GLY A 37 -13.05 11.14 -1.08
C GLY A 37 -13.85 12.38 -0.68
N ARG A 38 -13.26 13.58 -0.71
CA ARG A 38 -13.90 14.85 -0.35
C ARG A 38 -14.29 15.63 -1.60
N ARG A 39 -15.34 16.44 -1.50
CA ARG A 39 -15.71 17.38 -2.55
C ARG A 39 -14.78 18.59 -2.56
N SER A 40 -14.55 19.16 -3.75
CA SER A 40 -13.72 20.35 -3.96
C SER A 40 -14.16 21.53 -3.10
N VAL A 41 -15.48 21.72 -2.95
CA VAL A 41 -16.12 22.63 -2.00
C VAL A 41 -17.21 21.91 -1.22
N ASP A 42 -17.09 21.90 0.10
CA ASP A 42 -18.03 21.27 1.02
C ASP A 42 -18.44 22.25 2.14
N LYS A 43 -19.65 22.81 2.02
CA LYS A 43 -20.18 23.80 2.98
C LYS A 43 -20.56 23.20 4.33
N ASN A 44 -20.66 21.87 4.42
CA ASN A 44 -21.02 21.19 5.67
C ASN A 44 -19.80 21.02 6.61
N ARG A 45 -18.60 21.33 6.13
CA ARG A 45 -17.36 21.27 6.91
C ARG A 45 -17.04 22.60 7.63
N PRO A 46 -16.20 22.57 8.68
CA PRO A 46 -15.68 23.78 9.30
C PRO A 46 -15.08 24.74 8.27
N ARG A 47 -15.19 26.05 8.49
CA ARG A 47 -14.80 27.09 7.50
C ARG A 47 -13.39 26.90 6.93
N SER A 48 -12.44 26.46 7.76
CA SER A 48 -11.04 26.19 7.37
C SER A 48 -10.85 24.94 6.50
N GLU A 49 -11.86 24.08 6.39
CA GLU A 49 -11.83 22.81 5.65
C GLU A 49 -12.80 22.77 4.46
N GLN A 50 -13.57 23.83 4.22
CA GLN A 50 -14.58 23.84 3.17
C GLN A 50 -13.98 23.74 1.78
N LYS A 51 -12.75 24.22 1.58
CA LYS A 51 -12.04 24.17 0.31
C LYS A 51 -10.99 23.09 0.36
N LEU A 52 -11.13 22.10 -0.51
CA LEU A 52 -10.26 20.93 -0.56
C LEU A 52 -8.78 21.31 -0.68
N LEU A 53 -8.45 22.21 -1.62
CA LEU A 53 -7.05 22.60 -1.86
C LEU A 53 -6.41 23.32 -0.68
N GLU A 54 -7.16 24.12 0.08
CA GLU A 54 -6.66 24.79 1.29
C GLU A 54 -6.40 23.76 2.40
N TRP A 55 -7.28 22.76 2.52
CA TRP A 55 -7.16 21.69 3.52
C TRP A 55 -6.00 20.71 3.24
N VAL A 56 -5.76 20.29 1.99
CA VAL A 56 -4.68 19.32 1.66
C VAL A 56 -3.28 19.93 1.72
N ARG A 57 -3.17 21.23 1.49
CA ARG A 57 -1.89 21.97 1.36
C ARG A 57 -0.87 21.69 2.49
N PRO A 58 -1.21 21.70 3.79
CA PRO A 58 -0.24 21.41 4.85
C PRO A 58 0.31 19.98 4.86
N TYR A 59 -0.35 19.04 4.17
CA TYR A 59 0.01 17.61 4.16
C TYR A 59 0.67 17.18 2.84
N ALA A 60 0.35 17.85 1.74
CA ALA A 60 0.73 17.47 0.38
C ALA A 60 2.24 17.49 0.07
N SER A 61 3.08 17.99 0.99
CA SER A 61 4.54 18.04 0.83
C SER A 61 5.29 16.98 1.63
N ASP A 62 4.63 16.30 2.58
CA ASP A 62 5.29 15.38 3.52
C ASP A 62 4.74 13.96 3.37
N PRO A 63 5.54 13.01 2.84
CA PRO A 63 5.11 11.63 2.64
C PRO A 63 4.62 10.92 3.90
N LYS A 64 5.10 11.32 5.08
CA LYS A 64 4.65 10.75 6.36
C LYS A 64 3.19 11.12 6.68
N ARG A 65 2.71 12.23 6.10
CA ARG A 65 1.38 12.78 6.34
C ARG A 65 0.37 12.45 5.24
N PHE A 66 0.77 11.74 4.19
CA PHE A 66 -0.17 11.38 3.11
C PHE A 66 -1.35 10.54 3.60
N ARG A 67 -1.15 9.69 4.61
CA ARG A 67 -2.25 8.91 5.23
C ARG A 67 -3.38 9.78 5.80
N ILE A 68 -3.12 11.04 6.15
CA ILE A 68 -4.12 11.97 6.68
C ILE A 68 -5.09 12.41 5.60
N ILE A 69 -4.62 12.53 4.36
CA ILE A 69 -5.41 13.04 3.24
C ILE A 69 -6.04 11.95 2.38
N MET A 70 -5.56 10.71 2.46
CA MET A 70 -6.16 9.61 1.70
C MET A 70 -7.56 9.27 2.25
N ASP A 71 -8.45 8.85 1.35
CA ASP A 71 -9.80 8.42 1.68
C ASP A 71 -9.75 7.23 2.65
N ALA A 72 -10.39 7.39 3.81
CA ALA A 72 -10.46 6.37 4.85
C ALA A 72 -11.09 5.06 4.36
N ARG A 73 -11.98 5.13 3.35
CA ARG A 73 -12.63 3.96 2.72
C ARG A 73 -11.66 3.08 1.94
N LEU A 74 -10.45 3.59 1.64
CA LEU A 74 -9.39 2.76 1.05
C LEU A 74 -8.73 1.85 2.08
N GLU A 75 -8.96 2.05 3.39
CA GLU A 75 -8.48 1.19 4.47
C GLU A 75 -6.95 0.91 4.42
N GLY A 76 -6.17 1.87 3.90
CA GLY A 76 -4.72 1.70 3.72
C GLY A 76 -4.31 0.80 2.56
N GLN A 77 -5.26 0.31 1.75
CA GLN A 77 -5.04 -0.55 0.59
C GLN A 77 -4.53 0.25 -0.63
N TYR A 78 -3.36 0.84 -0.48
CA TYR A 78 -2.69 1.58 -1.55
C TYR A 78 -1.17 1.55 -1.39
N CYS A 79 -0.48 1.60 -2.52
CA CYS A 79 0.98 1.67 -2.53
C CYS A 79 1.44 3.11 -2.22
N LEU A 80 2.21 3.31 -1.14
CA LEU A 80 2.65 4.65 -0.73
C LEU A 80 3.51 5.35 -1.81
N LYS A 81 4.30 4.59 -2.58
CA LYS A 81 5.08 5.12 -3.71
C LYS A 81 4.17 5.68 -4.80
N SER A 82 3.09 4.95 -5.12
CA SER A 82 2.10 5.39 -6.12
C SER A 82 1.39 6.67 -5.67
N VAL A 83 0.98 6.75 -4.40
CA VAL A 83 0.36 7.94 -3.80
C VAL A 83 1.30 9.14 -3.84
N GLN A 84 2.58 8.93 -3.51
CA GLN A 84 3.57 10.01 -3.57
C GLN A 84 3.70 10.60 -4.98
N LYS A 85 3.78 9.75 -6.01
CA LYS A 85 3.81 10.21 -7.40
C LYS A 85 2.49 10.87 -7.81
N LEU A 86 1.35 10.36 -7.37
CA LEU A 86 0.04 10.91 -7.68
C LEU A 86 -0.16 12.31 -7.10
N ILE A 87 0.24 12.52 -5.84
CA ILE A 87 0.24 13.84 -5.19
C ILE A 87 1.18 14.80 -5.93
N ALA A 88 2.38 14.35 -6.30
CA ALA A 88 3.31 15.17 -7.09
C ALA A 88 2.72 15.58 -8.44
N LEU A 89 2.03 14.66 -9.14
CA LEU A 89 1.33 14.95 -10.38
C LEU A 89 0.20 15.97 -10.19
N ALA A 90 -0.64 15.79 -9.16
CA ALA A 90 -1.71 16.72 -8.83
C ALA A 90 -1.15 18.13 -8.52
N ASN A 91 -0.05 18.21 -7.76
CA ASN A 91 0.63 19.48 -7.47
C ASN A 91 1.16 20.17 -8.73
N ARG A 92 1.74 19.41 -9.69
CA ARG A 92 2.15 19.97 -10.99
C ARG A 92 0.96 20.49 -11.80
N CYS A 93 -0.17 19.79 -11.79
CA CYS A 93 -1.40 20.24 -12.45
C CYS A 93 -1.95 21.53 -11.83
N LEU A 94 -1.79 21.71 -10.51
CA LEU A 94 -2.25 22.87 -9.75
C LEU A 94 -1.22 24.00 -9.62
N MET A 95 -0.20 24.03 -10.49
CA MET A 95 0.73 25.15 -10.53
C MET A 95 0.00 26.44 -10.90
N ARG A 96 0.22 27.51 -10.13
CA ARG A 96 -0.43 28.82 -10.36
C ARG A 96 -0.10 29.38 -11.74
N GLN A 97 1.12 29.20 -12.23
CA GLN A 97 1.51 29.58 -13.59
C GLN A 97 1.07 28.50 -14.60
N PRO A 98 0.17 28.81 -15.57
CA PRO A 98 -0.35 27.80 -16.52
C PRO A 98 0.73 27.13 -17.36
N ARG A 99 1.80 27.85 -17.68
CA ARG A 99 2.96 27.33 -18.43
C ARG A 99 3.70 26.21 -17.71
N CYS A 100 3.71 26.21 -16.38
CA CYS A 100 4.38 25.22 -15.54
C CYS A 100 3.56 23.94 -15.34
N ARG A 101 2.28 23.94 -15.73
CA ARG A 101 1.44 22.74 -15.71
C ARG A 101 1.85 21.80 -16.84
N PRO A 102 1.77 20.49 -16.67
CA PRO A 102 1.99 19.54 -17.76
C PRO A 102 0.93 19.69 -18.86
N LYS A 103 1.21 19.12 -20.03
CA LYS A 103 0.18 18.81 -21.04
C LYS A 103 -0.64 17.61 -20.57
N MET A 104 -1.89 17.50 -21.03
CA MET A 104 -2.73 16.34 -20.69
C MET A 104 -2.12 15.01 -21.15
N SER A 105 -1.35 14.98 -22.23
CA SER A 105 -0.60 13.78 -22.65
C SER A 105 0.40 13.33 -21.59
N GLU A 106 1.19 14.25 -21.05
CA GLU A 106 2.16 13.98 -19.98
C GLU A 106 1.48 13.57 -18.67
N VAL A 107 0.27 14.07 -18.42
CA VAL A 107 -0.57 13.64 -17.28
C VAL A 107 -0.96 12.17 -17.43
N VAL A 108 -1.44 11.78 -18.62
CA VAL A 108 -1.83 10.38 -18.92
C VAL A 108 -0.63 9.44 -18.82
N GLU A 109 0.51 9.81 -19.40
CA GLU A 109 1.77 9.05 -19.29
C GLU A 109 2.16 8.85 -17.82
N SER A 110 2.14 9.93 -17.03
CA SER A 110 2.46 9.87 -15.60
C SER A 110 1.47 8.96 -14.84
N LEU A 111 0.19 8.96 -15.19
CA LEU A 111 -0.81 8.10 -14.55
C LEU A 111 -0.61 6.63 -14.87
N ASN A 112 -0.24 6.30 -16.11
CA ASN A 112 0.07 4.92 -16.50
C ASN A 112 1.24 4.37 -15.67
N GLU A 113 2.32 5.15 -15.52
CA GLU A 113 3.44 4.77 -14.63
C GLU A 113 2.99 4.56 -13.17
N ILE A 114 2.10 5.42 -12.67
CA ILE A 114 1.59 5.33 -11.29
C ILE A 114 0.78 4.03 -11.10
N ILE A 115 -0.05 3.68 -12.08
CA ILE A 115 -0.86 2.45 -12.07
C ILE A 115 0.05 1.22 -12.07
N GLU A 116 1.10 1.19 -12.89
CA GLU A 116 2.09 0.12 -12.90
C GLU A 116 2.77 -0.04 -11.54
N ILE A 117 3.19 1.06 -10.92
CA ILE A 117 3.80 1.05 -9.57
C ILE A 117 2.81 0.54 -8.51
N ALA A 118 1.53 0.89 -8.64
CA ALA A 118 0.49 0.40 -7.74
C ALA A 118 0.32 -1.12 -7.87
N HIS A 119 0.31 -1.65 -9.10
CA HIS A 119 0.17 -3.08 -9.36
C HIS A 119 1.35 -3.89 -8.81
N ILE A 120 2.59 -3.44 -9.08
CA ILE A 120 3.81 -4.06 -8.55
C ILE A 120 3.78 -4.05 -7.01
N GLY A 121 3.38 -2.93 -6.39
CA GLY A 121 3.29 -2.81 -4.94
C GLY A 121 2.29 -3.78 -4.30
N SER A 122 1.17 -4.06 -4.96
CA SER A 122 0.19 -5.06 -4.53
C SER A 122 0.72 -6.50 -4.65
N GLN A 123 1.49 -6.80 -5.71
CA GLN A 123 2.11 -8.11 -5.89
C GLN A 123 3.23 -8.37 -4.87
N GLU A 124 4.10 -7.38 -4.60
CA GLU A 124 5.14 -7.51 -3.57
C GLU A 124 4.56 -7.79 -2.17
N ALA A 125 3.40 -7.22 -1.87
CA ALA A 125 2.70 -7.47 -0.61
C ALA A 125 2.15 -8.91 -0.53
N ALA A 126 1.59 -9.42 -1.64
CA ALA A 126 1.11 -10.80 -1.75
C ALA A 126 2.26 -11.82 -1.67
N ASP A 127 3.37 -11.57 -2.36
CA ASP A 127 4.55 -12.44 -2.37
C ASP A 127 5.24 -12.51 -1.01
N LYS A 128 5.32 -11.38 -0.28
CA LYS A 128 5.82 -11.37 1.10
C LYS A 128 4.91 -12.16 2.05
N SER A 129 3.60 -12.08 1.86
CA SER A 129 2.64 -12.86 2.63
C SER A 129 2.83 -14.36 2.38
N LEU A 130 2.89 -14.78 1.11
CA LEU A 130 3.18 -16.16 0.70
C LEU A 130 4.53 -16.66 1.23
N SER A 131 5.59 -15.87 1.10
CA SER A 131 6.92 -16.21 1.63
C SER A 131 6.91 -16.45 3.15
N SER A 132 6.18 -15.61 3.90
CA SER A 132 6.04 -15.78 5.35
C SER A 132 5.30 -17.07 5.73
N VAL A 133 4.26 -17.43 4.96
CA VAL A 133 3.49 -18.67 5.15
C VAL A 133 4.34 -19.88 4.80
N VAL A 134 5.06 -19.85 3.68
CA VAL A 134 5.96 -20.93 3.25
C VAL A 134 7.05 -21.18 4.30
N THR A 135 7.68 -20.11 4.79
CA THR A 135 8.70 -20.20 5.86
C THR A 135 8.11 -20.79 7.15
N GLY A 136 6.86 -20.43 7.48
CA GLY A 136 6.12 -21.01 8.60
C GLY A 136 5.88 -22.52 8.44
N LEU A 137 5.46 -22.95 7.25
CA LEU A 137 5.21 -24.36 6.94
C LEU A 137 6.50 -25.20 6.95
N GLU A 138 7.61 -24.67 6.44
CA GLU A 138 8.91 -25.35 6.49
C GLU A 138 9.38 -25.60 7.93
N LYS A 139 9.14 -24.63 8.82
CA LYS A 139 9.48 -24.74 10.24
C LYS A 139 8.64 -25.82 10.94
N ILE A 140 7.34 -25.90 10.63
CA ILE A 140 6.44 -26.96 11.13
C ILE A 140 6.90 -28.33 10.65
N ARG A 141 7.22 -28.47 9.36
CA ARG A 141 7.71 -29.72 8.77
C ARG A 141 9.00 -30.19 9.43
N SER A 142 9.94 -29.28 9.69
CA SER A 142 11.22 -29.58 10.34
C SER A 142 11.03 -30.04 11.80
N ASN A 143 10.12 -29.40 12.55
CA ASN A 143 9.77 -29.82 13.90
C ASN A 143 9.11 -31.20 13.94
N SER A 144 8.21 -31.52 13.01
CA SER A 144 7.57 -32.84 12.92
C SER A 144 8.62 -33.95 12.69
N LYS A 145 9.60 -33.71 11.81
CA LYS A 145 10.70 -34.64 11.55
C LYS A 145 11.55 -34.90 12.80
N ARG A 146 11.89 -33.86 13.56
CA ARG A 146 12.61 -33.99 14.84
C ARG A 146 11.86 -34.81 15.88
N ILE A 147 10.54 -34.64 15.99
CA ILE A 147 9.70 -35.40 16.92
C ILE A 147 9.70 -36.89 16.54
N PHE A 148 9.59 -37.19 15.24
CA PHE A 148 9.66 -38.57 14.76
C PHE A 148 11.02 -39.21 15.05
N ASP A 149 12.12 -38.53 14.72
CA ASP A 149 13.48 -39.01 15.00
C ASP A 149 13.72 -39.24 16.50
N PHE A 150 13.18 -38.38 17.35
CA PHE A 150 13.26 -38.54 18.81
C PHE A 150 12.45 -39.75 19.29
N LYS A 151 11.24 -39.95 18.75
CA LYS A 151 10.40 -41.10 19.05
C LYS A 151 11.10 -42.42 18.65
N GLU A 152 11.73 -42.45 17.47
CA GLU A 152 12.53 -43.60 17.01
C GLU A 152 13.73 -43.88 17.94
N LYS A 153 14.45 -42.84 18.37
CA LYS A 153 15.52 -43.00 19.37
C LYS A 153 15.02 -43.58 20.69
N LEU A 154 13.88 -43.11 21.20
CA LEU A 154 13.29 -43.63 22.44
C LEU A 154 12.87 -45.11 22.31
N ILE A 155 12.29 -45.51 21.17
CA ILE A 155 11.95 -46.91 20.90
C ILE A 155 13.21 -47.78 20.89
N HIS A 156 14.29 -47.29 20.29
CA HIS A 156 15.57 -48.00 20.25
C HIS A 156 16.20 -48.16 21.63
N MET A 157 16.14 -47.11 22.48
CA MET A 157 16.63 -47.18 23.87
C MET A 157 15.85 -48.21 24.70
N ARG A 158 14.51 -48.21 24.62
CA ARG A 158 13.65 -49.18 25.33
C ARG A 158 13.95 -50.63 24.90
N ASN A 159 14.20 -50.88 23.63
CA ASN A 159 14.54 -52.22 23.12
C ASN A 159 15.94 -52.67 23.57
N LYS A 160 16.84 -51.75 23.89
CA LYS A 160 18.18 -52.05 24.38
C LYS A 160 18.18 -52.47 25.86
N GLU A 161 17.32 -51.88 26.67
CA GLU A 161 17.14 -52.26 28.09
C GLU A 161 16.52 -53.67 28.24
N ASN A 162 15.58 -54.05 27.36
CA ASN A 162 14.96 -55.38 27.37
C ASN A 162 15.88 -56.54 26.92
N LYS A 163 17.10 -56.27 26.42
CA LYS A 163 18.09 -57.29 26.04
C LYS A 163 19.12 -57.62 27.14
N GLY A 164 19.03 -56.98 28.32
CA GLY A 164 19.97 -57.17 29.44
C GLY A 164 19.58 -58.22 30.49
N LEU A 165 18.38 -58.80 30.43
CA LEU A 165 17.88 -59.77 31.42
C LEU A 165 17.82 -61.20 30.85
N GLY A 166 18.96 -61.72 30.42
CA GLY A 166 19.14 -63.15 30.11
C GLY A 166 19.97 -63.82 31.20
N VAL A 167 19.32 -64.38 32.23
CA VAL A 167 19.96 -65.16 33.29
C VAL A 167 20.39 -66.53 32.73
N PRO A 168 21.67 -66.93 32.73
CA PRO A 168 22.05 -68.30 32.43
C PRO A 168 21.97 -69.15 33.70
N LYS A 169 21.20 -70.24 33.62
CA LYS A 169 21.02 -71.26 34.66
C LYS A 169 22.32 -72.01 34.97
N LYS A 170 22.55 -72.27 36.27
CA LYS A 170 23.43 -73.32 36.81
C LYS A 170 22.98 -74.70 36.29
N GLN A 171 23.92 -75.52 35.82
CA GLN A 171 23.90 -76.99 35.75
C GLN A 171 25.39 -77.41 35.73
N GLU A 172 26.02 -77.79 36.85
CA GLU A 172 26.00 -79.08 37.56
C GLU A 172 26.25 -80.34 36.71
N GLY A 173 27.40 -80.98 36.98
CA GLY A 173 27.49 -82.44 37.18
C GLY A 173 28.04 -83.28 36.02
N GLY A 174 29.09 -84.05 36.30
CA GLY A 174 29.45 -85.27 35.57
C GLY A 174 30.94 -85.44 35.31
#